data_AF-A0A8H7HQC2-F1
#
_entry.id   AF-A0A8H7HQC2-F1
#
_cell.length_a   1.000
_cell.length_b   1.000
_cell.length_c   1.000
_cell.angle_alpha   90.00
_cell.angle_beta   90.00
_cell.angle_gamma   90.00
#
_symmetry.space_group_name_H-M   'P 1'
#
loop_
_entity.id
_entity.type
_entity.pdbx_description
1 polymer ?
#
loop_
_entity_poly.entity_id
_entity_poly.type
_entity_poly.pdbx_seq_one_letter_code
_entity_poly.pdbx_strand_id
1 'polypeptide(L)'
;MIASIAIATLAVAGSVIAAPAAGESKTITVPLHKRGSPLSKDGVVVGSALARQVTRVQGKYSRGNAAYKAKTGKDLFTGIKPLEKRQKEALTDEQDELWAGTIGIGTPSQSFLIDFDTGSSDLWVPSSSCTSSGCSTHRKYTTSKSSTSSKKSGSFSISYGDGSTASGPIYADTVTVAGLSVTGQYFSPVTSESSSFSSDPSDGIMGLAFSSISSIGAPTFIENLYSQGKISSPTFGFRLASSGSELYLGGADTAKYTGSITWSALTSKTYWLTTGSSSVGSTVGYSGAMIIDSGTTLVVGPTSSVKAWWAKVPGSGTCSTSVCGASGYYTYPCASPPSVSFTFNGRKFPVSSTDFNLGTTDNSGATCVGAIVGTSGVPDNAWIVGDTFMKNVYTVFDEANSRVGFATPV
;
A
#
# COMPACT_ATOMS: atom_id res chain seq x y z
N MET A 1 -52.35 -61.48 45.75
CA MET A 1 -52.79 -60.27 45.03
C MET A 1 -51.80 -59.15 45.33
N ILE A 2 -50.63 -59.13 44.67
CA ILE A 2 -49.69 -58.01 44.68
C ILE A 2 -49.03 -58.01 43.29
N ALA A 3 -49.14 -56.87 42.60
CA ALA A 3 -48.87 -56.68 41.19
C ALA A 3 -47.36 -56.59 40.88
N SER A 4 -46.93 -57.29 39.84
CA SER A 4 -45.62 -57.10 39.22
C SER A 4 -45.65 -55.86 38.33
N ILE A 5 -44.96 -54.80 38.76
CA ILE A 5 -44.74 -53.59 37.96
C ILE A 5 -43.52 -53.84 37.07
N ALA A 6 -43.75 -53.97 35.76
CA ALA A 6 -42.70 -53.97 34.75
C ALA A 6 -42.28 -52.51 34.47
N ILE A 7 -41.06 -52.15 34.83
CA ILE A 7 -40.46 -50.85 34.49
C ILE A 7 -39.81 -51.01 33.11
N ALA A 8 -40.45 -50.46 32.07
CA ALA A 8 -39.86 -50.32 30.75
C ALA A 8 -38.93 -49.09 30.74
N THR A 9 -37.62 -49.32 30.69
CA THR A 9 -36.62 -48.28 30.44
C THR A 9 -36.62 -47.91 28.96
N LEU A 10 -37.18 -46.73 28.63
CA LEU A 10 -37.09 -46.12 27.31
C LEU A 10 -35.66 -45.54 27.13
N ALA A 11 -34.82 -46.21 26.34
CA ALA A 11 -33.54 -45.66 25.92
C ALA A 11 -33.77 -44.64 24.79
N VAL A 12 -33.75 -43.35 25.11
CA VAL A 12 -33.73 -42.28 24.10
C VAL A 12 -32.31 -42.18 23.56
N ALA A 13 -32.07 -42.77 22.40
CA ALA A 13 -30.84 -42.54 21.63
C ALA A 13 -30.88 -41.11 21.07
N GLY A 14 -30.27 -40.17 21.79
CA GLY A 14 -30.01 -38.83 21.31
C GLY A 14 -28.90 -38.86 20.27
N SER A 15 -29.25 -38.73 18.99
CA SER A 15 -28.31 -38.46 17.91
C SER A 15 -27.70 -37.08 18.14
N VAL A 16 -26.50 -37.03 18.72
CA VAL A 16 -25.70 -35.79 18.73
C VAL A 16 -25.21 -35.58 17.30
N ILE A 17 -25.98 -34.84 16.51
CA ILE A 17 -25.47 -34.28 15.27
C ILE A 17 -24.46 -33.21 15.72
N ALA A 18 -23.18 -33.58 15.73
CA ALA A 18 -22.10 -32.64 15.87
C ALA A 18 -22.27 -31.59 14.78
N ALA A 19 -22.65 -30.37 15.17
CA ALA A 19 -22.52 -29.22 14.30
C ALA A 19 -21.07 -29.17 13.81
N PRO A 20 -20.82 -28.87 12.52
CA PRO A 20 -19.46 -28.67 12.06
C PRO A 20 -18.85 -27.58 12.95
N ALA A 21 -17.67 -27.88 13.52
CA ALA A 21 -16.91 -26.90 14.26
C ALA A 21 -16.84 -25.62 13.43
N ALA A 22 -17.27 -24.50 14.01
CA ALA A 22 -17.04 -23.19 13.42
C ALA A 22 -15.55 -23.11 13.12
N GLY A 23 -15.21 -23.09 11.82
CA GLY A 23 -13.81 -23.03 11.40
C GLY A 23 -13.15 -21.86 12.10
N GLU A 24 -12.00 -22.10 12.73
CA GLU A 24 -11.16 -21.04 13.27
C GLU A 24 -11.06 -19.93 12.24
N SER A 25 -11.36 -18.69 12.65
CA SER A 25 -11.15 -17.53 11.79
C SER A 25 -9.67 -17.53 11.39
N LYS A 26 -9.40 -17.83 10.11
CA LYS A 26 -8.04 -17.92 9.56
C LYS A 26 -7.48 -16.51 9.38
N THR A 27 -7.12 -15.90 10.49
CA THR A 27 -6.52 -14.57 10.54
C THR A 27 -5.06 -14.66 10.92
N ILE A 28 -4.20 -13.95 10.19
CA ILE A 28 -2.74 -14.11 10.33
C ILE A 28 -2.04 -12.75 10.19
N THR A 29 -1.02 -12.53 11.03
CA THR A 29 -0.17 -11.34 11.09
C THR A 29 1.13 -11.53 10.31
N VAL A 30 1.46 -10.58 9.44
CA VAL A 30 2.75 -10.43 8.77
C VAL A 30 3.48 -9.26 9.42
N PRO A 31 4.61 -9.47 10.14
CA PRO A 31 5.39 -8.35 10.68
C PRO A 31 6.00 -7.54 9.53
N LEU A 32 5.92 -6.21 9.64
CA LEU A 32 6.50 -5.28 8.68
C LEU A 32 7.67 -4.54 9.32
N HIS A 33 8.74 -4.32 8.57
CA HIS A 33 9.93 -3.63 9.05
C HIS A 33 10.07 -2.26 8.40
N LYS A 34 10.20 -1.20 9.21
CA LYS A 34 10.60 0.13 8.74
C LYS A 34 12.12 0.17 8.53
N ARG A 35 12.57 0.62 7.36
CA ARG A 35 13.95 1.09 7.14
C ARG A 35 13.94 2.62 7.06
N GLY A 36 15.06 3.27 7.41
CA GLY A 36 15.14 4.70 7.79
C GLY A 36 14.44 5.66 6.82
N SER A 37 14.16 6.90 7.26
CA SER A 37 13.55 7.89 6.36
C SER A 37 14.57 8.33 5.30
N PRO A 38 14.40 7.98 4.01
CA PRO A 38 15.29 8.43 2.93
C PRO A 38 15.19 9.96 2.75
N LEU A 39 14.13 10.57 3.28
CA LEU A 39 13.75 11.94 2.99
C LEU A 39 14.63 12.95 3.73
N SER A 40 15.36 12.53 4.77
CA SER A 40 16.25 13.40 5.54
C SER A 40 17.51 12.67 5.99
N LYS A 41 18.66 13.35 5.89
CA LYS A 41 19.93 12.92 6.45
C LYS A 41 20.41 13.96 7.46
N ASP A 42 20.77 13.49 8.66
CA ASP A 42 21.17 14.35 9.79
C ASP A 42 20.11 15.42 10.14
N GLY A 43 18.83 15.12 9.87
CA GLY A 43 17.68 16.01 10.09
C GLY A 43 17.36 16.97 8.93
N VAL A 44 18.26 17.12 7.96
CA VAL A 44 18.07 17.99 6.78
C VAL A 44 17.49 17.19 5.63
N VAL A 45 16.54 17.78 4.90
CA VAL A 45 15.91 17.09 3.76
C VAL A 45 16.89 16.77 2.64
N VAL A 46 16.65 15.65 1.98
CA VAL A 46 17.40 15.21 0.81
C VAL A 46 16.53 15.44 -0.43
N GLY A 47 16.83 16.50 -1.20
CA GLY A 47 15.99 16.94 -2.31
C GLY A 47 15.78 15.86 -3.39
N SER A 48 16.80 15.04 -3.67
CA SER A 48 16.72 13.89 -4.57
C SER A 48 15.67 12.86 -4.11
N ALA A 49 15.68 12.46 -2.83
CA ALA A 49 14.66 11.58 -2.25
C ALA A 49 13.25 12.18 -2.37
N LEU A 50 13.08 13.45 -2.03
CA LEU A 50 11.80 14.15 -2.14
C LEU A 50 11.30 14.18 -3.59
N ALA A 51 12.16 14.47 -4.57
CA ALA A 51 11.80 14.45 -5.97
C ALA A 51 11.34 13.05 -6.42
N ARG A 52 12.03 11.98 -5.98
CA ARG A 52 11.65 10.60 -6.29
C ARG A 52 10.27 10.23 -5.74
N GLN A 53 9.88 10.70 -4.56
CA GLN A 53 8.54 10.42 -4.01
C GLN A 53 7.40 10.94 -4.89
N VAL A 54 7.47 12.21 -5.32
CA VAL A 54 6.48 12.80 -6.23
C VAL A 54 6.37 11.98 -7.51
N THR A 55 7.54 11.62 -8.01
CA THR A 55 7.71 10.99 -9.29
C THR A 55 7.23 9.53 -9.27
N ARG A 56 7.50 8.77 -8.20
CA ARG A 56 6.95 7.43 -7.94
C ARG A 56 5.42 7.42 -7.97
N VAL A 57 4.80 8.39 -7.30
CA VAL A 57 3.34 8.51 -7.22
C VAL A 57 2.75 8.81 -8.59
N GLN A 58 3.29 9.77 -9.36
CA GLN A 58 2.84 10.04 -10.73
C GLN A 58 2.86 8.78 -11.60
N GLY A 59 3.95 8.01 -11.53
CA GLY A 59 4.07 6.75 -12.25
C GLY A 59 3.00 5.74 -11.87
N LYS A 60 2.81 5.51 -10.57
CA LYS A 60 1.80 4.59 -10.04
C LYS A 60 0.42 4.86 -10.61
N TYR A 61 -0.05 6.10 -10.51
CA TYR A 61 -1.40 6.45 -10.96
C TYR A 61 -1.53 6.50 -12.50
N SER A 62 -0.45 6.87 -13.21
CA SER A 62 -0.41 6.78 -14.67
C SER A 62 -0.59 5.35 -15.16
N ARG A 63 0.08 4.39 -14.52
CA ARG A 63 -0.02 2.96 -14.85
C ARG A 63 -1.39 2.37 -14.60
N GLY A 64 -1.95 2.53 -13.40
CA GLY A 64 -3.25 1.94 -13.11
C GLY A 64 -4.36 2.55 -13.97
N ASN A 65 -4.23 3.85 -14.33
CA ASN A 65 -5.10 4.47 -15.32
C ASN A 65 -4.96 3.82 -16.71
N ALA A 66 -3.73 3.58 -17.18
CA ALA A 66 -3.48 2.92 -18.46
C ALA A 66 -3.99 1.46 -18.49
N ALA A 67 -3.78 0.69 -17.42
CA ALA A 67 -4.28 -0.67 -17.29
C ALA A 67 -5.81 -0.72 -17.28
N TYR A 68 -6.44 0.20 -16.53
CA TYR A 68 -7.90 0.35 -16.52
C TYR A 68 -8.44 0.72 -17.91
N LYS A 69 -7.78 1.66 -18.61
CA LYS A 69 -8.15 2.07 -19.97
C LYS A 69 -7.99 0.95 -20.98
N ALA A 70 -6.92 0.16 -20.90
CA ALA A 70 -6.71 -0.99 -21.78
C ALA A 70 -7.85 -2.01 -21.65
N LYS A 71 -8.40 -2.18 -20.45
CA LYS A 71 -9.52 -3.11 -20.18
C LYS A 71 -10.90 -2.54 -20.53
N THR A 72 -11.12 -1.24 -20.30
CA THR A 72 -12.47 -0.65 -20.33
C THR A 72 -12.70 0.33 -21.48
N GLY A 73 -11.63 0.74 -22.16
CA GLY A 73 -11.65 1.82 -23.16
C GLY A 73 -11.77 3.24 -22.57
N LYS A 74 -11.81 3.40 -21.24
CA LYS A 74 -12.03 4.69 -20.57
C LYS A 74 -10.88 5.05 -19.63
N ASP A 75 -10.52 6.32 -19.56
CA ASP A 75 -9.65 6.82 -18.50
C ASP A 75 -10.37 6.76 -17.16
N LEU A 76 -9.66 6.30 -16.12
CA LEU A 76 -10.15 6.24 -14.74
C LEU A 76 -10.09 7.63 -14.08
N PHE A 77 -9.01 8.37 -14.33
CA PHE A 77 -8.78 9.70 -13.80
C PHE A 77 -8.36 10.68 -14.89
N THR A 78 -8.82 11.92 -14.75
CA THR A 78 -8.30 13.08 -15.47
C THR A 78 -7.04 13.63 -14.78
N GLY A 79 -6.26 14.47 -15.46
CA GLY A 79 -5.02 15.05 -14.92
C GLY A 79 -3.79 14.14 -14.92
N ILE A 80 -3.96 12.86 -15.29
CA ILE A 80 -2.88 11.91 -15.52
C ILE A 80 -2.10 12.33 -16.77
N LYS A 81 -0.79 12.56 -16.61
CA LYS A 81 0.10 12.87 -17.72
C LYS A 81 0.72 11.57 -18.26
N PRO A 82 0.92 11.46 -19.59
CA PRO A 82 1.77 10.43 -20.15
C PRO A 82 3.16 10.51 -19.52
N LEU A 83 3.78 9.36 -19.29
CA LEU A 83 5.17 9.29 -18.83
C LEU A 83 6.08 9.85 -19.93
N GLU A 84 6.51 11.10 -19.80
CA GLU A 84 7.57 11.64 -20.64
C GLU A 84 8.94 11.19 -20.10
N LYS A 85 9.79 10.64 -20.98
CA LYS A 85 11.20 10.40 -20.67
C LYS A 85 11.88 11.74 -20.36
N ARG A 86 12.17 12.02 -19.09
CA ARG A 86 13.06 13.14 -18.70
C ARG A 86 14.49 12.66 -18.48
N GLN A 87 15.42 13.61 -18.56
CA GLN A 87 16.87 13.41 -18.48
C GLN A 87 17.27 12.58 -17.25
N LYS A 88 18.30 11.74 -17.45
CA LYS A 88 18.96 10.94 -16.42
C LYS A 88 19.56 11.87 -15.35
N GLU A 89 18.88 12.05 -14.25
CA GLU A 89 19.52 12.44 -12.99
C GLU A 89 20.19 11.21 -12.38
N ALA A 90 21.41 11.37 -11.85
CA ALA A 90 22.11 10.28 -11.20
C ALA A 90 21.36 9.87 -9.93
N LEU A 91 21.02 8.59 -9.82
CA LEU A 91 20.34 8.04 -8.66
C LEU A 91 21.39 7.77 -7.57
N THR A 92 21.39 8.59 -6.52
CA THR A 92 22.08 8.26 -5.26
C THR A 92 21.17 7.33 -4.45
N ASP A 93 21.73 6.21 -3.99
CA ASP A 93 21.09 5.25 -3.08
C ASP A 93 20.78 5.92 -1.74
N GLU A 94 19.50 5.98 -1.37
CA GLU A 94 19.04 6.66 -0.16
C GLU A 94 18.06 5.81 0.69
N GLN A 95 17.98 4.49 0.49
CA GLN A 95 17.24 3.53 1.34
C GLN A 95 15.77 3.91 1.63
N ASP A 96 14.86 3.59 0.70
CA ASP A 96 13.44 3.99 0.78
C ASP A 96 12.66 3.41 1.99
N GLU A 97 11.65 4.17 2.46
CA GLU A 97 10.62 3.69 3.41
C GLU A 97 9.72 2.68 2.67
N LEU A 98 9.85 1.40 3.00
CA LEU A 98 9.03 0.31 2.48
C LEU A 98 8.47 -0.54 3.63
N TRP A 99 7.21 -0.96 3.50
CA TRP A 99 6.56 -1.82 4.49
C TRP A 99 6.63 -3.26 4.01
N ALA A 100 7.82 -3.84 4.20
CA ALA A 100 8.14 -5.13 3.62
C ALA A 100 7.94 -6.31 4.57
N GLY A 101 7.47 -7.42 4.03
CA GLY A 101 7.38 -8.71 4.73
C GLY A 101 7.81 -9.88 3.84
N THR A 102 8.07 -11.03 4.45
CA THR A 102 8.55 -12.21 3.72
C THR A 102 7.40 -13.02 3.14
N ILE A 103 7.51 -13.37 1.87
CA ILE A 103 6.62 -14.32 1.19
C ILE A 103 7.42 -15.52 0.67
N GLY A 104 6.71 -16.59 0.31
CA GLY A 104 7.25 -17.73 -0.41
C GLY A 104 6.56 -17.92 -1.76
N ILE A 105 7.31 -18.24 -2.81
CA ILE A 105 6.79 -18.55 -4.16
C ILE A 105 7.35 -19.90 -4.62
N GLY A 106 6.48 -20.81 -5.04
CA GLY A 106 6.84 -22.10 -5.61
C GLY A 106 6.78 -23.31 -4.67
N THR A 107 7.02 -24.49 -5.24
CA THR A 107 7.07 -25.78 -4.54
C THR A 107 8.34 -26.56 -4.94
N PRO A 108 9.37 -26.68 -4.07
CA PRO A 108 9.49 -26.07 -2.75
C PRO A 108 9.54 -24.54 -2.80
N SER A 109 9.21 -23.92 -1.67
CA SER A 109 9.07 -22.47 -1.58
C SER A 109 10.40 -21.73 -1.69
N GLN A 110 10.45 -20.72 -2.56
CA GLN A 110 11.54 -19.75 -2.69
C GLN A 110 11.12 -18.45 -1.99
N SER A 111 11.95 -17.96 -1.06
CA SER A 111 11.59 -16.83 -0.21
C SER A 111 11.95 -15.48 -0.85
N PHE A 112 11.10 -14.47 -0.68
CA PHE A 112 11.28 -13.08 -1.14
C PHE A 112 10.79 -12.09 -0.08
N LEU A 113 11.38 -10.89 -0.07
CA LEU A 113 11.04 -9.79 0.83
C LEU A 113 10.31 -8.77 -0.02
N ILE A 114 9.05 -8.54 0.27
CA ILE A 114 8.14 -7.87 -0.64
C ILE A 114 7.57 -6.64 0.01
N ASP A 115 7.56 -5.54 -0.74
CA ASP A 115 6.80 -4.34 -0.39
C ASP A 115 5.31 -4.56 -0.68
N PHE A 116 4.47 -4.36 0.33
CA PHE A 116 3.01 -4.51 0.21
C PHE A 116 2.35 -3.16 -0.09
N ASP A 117 1.77 -3.06 -1.29
CA ASP A 117 1.34 -1.77 -1.87
C ASP A 117 -0.18 -1.76 -2.12
N THR A 118 -0.95 -1.03 -1.31
CA THR A 118 -2.40 -0.85 -1.53
C THR A 118 -2.73 0.07 -2.71
N GLY A 119 -1.73 0.68 -3.34
CA GLY A 119 -1.87 1.50 -4.55
C GLY A 119 -1.55 0.77 -5.85
N SER A 120 -1.30 -0.55 -5.83
CA SER A 120 -1.13 -1.37 -7.04
C SER A 120 -1.73 -2.77 -6.88
N SER A 121 -1.72 -3.60 -7.92
CA SER A 121 -2.47 -4.88 -7.93
C SER A 121 -1.68 -6.11 -8.39
N ASP A 122 -0.48 -5.91 -8.93
CA ASP A 122 0.31 -7.00 -9.50
C ASP A 122 1.38 -7.47 -8.51
N LEU A 123 1.75 -8.75 -8.59
CA LEU A 123 2.92 -9.32 -7.91
C LEU A 123 4.05 -9.47 -8.93
N TRP A 124 5.26 -9.02 -8.57
CA TRP A 124 6.46 -9.30 -9.35
C TRP A 124 7.70 -9.45 -8.46
N VAL A 125 8.63 -10.29 -8.90
CA VAL A 125 9.95 -10.53 -8.29
C VAL A 125 10.99 -10.77 -9.40
N PRO A 126 12.29 -10.56 -9.17
CA PRO A 126 13.32 -10.82 -10.15
C PRO A 126 13.37 -12.30 -10.53
N SER A 127 13.54 -12.58 -11.82
CA SER A 127 13.85 -13.91 -12.32
C SER A 127 15.33 -14.25 -12.17
N SER A 128 15.68 -15.52 -12.03
CA SER A 128 17.07 -15.99 -12.13
C SER A 128 17.69 -15.67 -13.49
N SER A 129 16.87 -15.45 -14.51
CA SER A 129 17.27 -14.99 -15.84
C SER A 129 17.44 -13.48 -15.97
N CYS A 130 17.17 -12.70 -14.91
CA CYS A 130 17.38 -11.27 -14.91
C CYS A 130 18.89 -10.94 -14.81
N THR A 131 19.39 -10.24 -15.83
CA THR A 131 20.81 -9.84 -15.97
C THR A 131 21.03 -8.35 -15.88
N SER A 132 19.98 -7.54 -15.79
CA SER A 132 20.10 -6.09 -15.56
C SER A 132 20.67 -5.80 -14.17
N SER A 133 21.30 -4.64 -14.01
CA SER A 133 21.92 -4.27 -12.73
C SER A 133 20.90 -4.15 -11.59
N GLY A 134 19.65 -3.77 -11.89
CA GLY A 134 18.57 -3.64 -10.91
C GLY A 134 18.35 -4.89 -10.05
N CYS A 135 18.46 -6.08 -10.64
CA CYS A 135 18.21 -7.33 -9.93
C CYS A 135 19.46 -7.98 -9.34
N SER A 136 20.63 -7.32 -9.38
CA SER A 136 21.91 -7.95 -9.01
C SER A 136 22.02 -8.29 -7.52
N THR A 137 21.42 -7.49 -6.66
CA THR A 137 21.47 -7.60 -5.19
C THR A 137 20.28 -8.37 -4.61
N HIS A 138 19.25 -8.63 -5.42
CA HIS A 138 18.00 -9.25 -4.98
C HIS A 138 17.99 -10.77 -5.11
N ARG A 139 17.14 -11.40 -4.30
CA ARG A 139 16.80 -12.81 -4.48
C ARG A 139 16.03 -13.01 -5.76
N LYS A 140 16.33 -14.11 -6.45
CA LYS A 140 15.80 -14.38 -7.78
C LYS A 140 14.98 -15.66 -7.82
N TYR A 141 13.80 -15.57 -8.41
CA TYR A 141 12.92 -16.69 -8.67
C TYR A 141 13.44 -17.57 -9.81
N THR A 142 13.68 -18.84 -9.50
CA THR A 142 14.10 -19.85 -10.48
C THR A 142 12.93 -20.74 -10.84
N THR A 143 12.42 -20.58 -12.07
CA THR A 143 11.23 -21.31 -12.54
C THR A 143 11.39 -22.84 -12.49
N SER A 144 12.58 -23.36 -12.77
CA SER A 144 12.88 -24.80 -12.78
C SER A 144 13.00 -25.43 -11.39
N LYS A 145 13.06 -24.62 -10.32
CA LYS A 145 13.12 -25.10 -8.93
C LYS A 145 11.74 -25.26 -8.30
N SER A 146 10.66 -24.96 -9.02
CA SER A 146 9.29 -25.10 -8.54
C SER A 146 8.51 -26.07 -9.42
N SER A 147 7.99 -27.15 -8.83
CA SER A 147 7.14 -28.14 -9.50
C SER A 147 5.75 -27.61 -9.84
N THR A 148 5.32 -26.50 -9.22
CA THR A 148 4.02 -25.85 -9.44
C THR A 148 4.10 -24.62 -10.34
N SER A 149 5.31 -24.27 -10.83
CA SER A 149 5.55 -23.17 -11.74
C SER A 149 4.91 -23.41 -13.11
N SER A 150 4.06 -22.48 -13.56
CA SER A 150 3.35 -22.58 -14.83
C SER A 150 3.44 -21.27 -15.61
N LYS A 151 4.11 -21.30 -16.76
CA LYS A 151 4.18 -20.14 -17.67
C LYS A 151 2.78 -19.84 -18.24
N LYS A 152 2.43 -18.56 -18.31
CA LYS A 152 1.16 -18.07 -18.88
C LYS A 152 1.39 -17.23 -20.14
N SER A 153 0.32 -16.99 -20.88
CA SER A 153 0.34 -16.09 -22.04
C SER A 153 0.50 -14.64 -21.62
N GLY A 154 1.10 -13.83 -22.49
CA GLY A 154 1.28 -12.40 -22.27
C GLY A 154 2.60 -12.05 -21.58
N SER A 155 2.78 -10.76 -21.33
CA SER A 155 3.94 -10.19 -20.65
C SER A 155 3.48 -9.14 -19.67
N PHE A 156 4.26 -8.98 -18.61
CA PHE A 156 4.16 -7.88 -17.68
C PHE A 156 5.22 -6.83 -18.03
N SER A 157 4.83 -5.58 -17.99
CA SER A 157 5.74 -4.45 -18.12
C SER A 157 5.22 -3.32 -17.25
N ILE A 158 6.11 -2.75 -16.45
CA ILE A 158 5.80 -1.70 -15.50
C ILE A 158 6.85 -0.59 -15.64
N SER A 159 6.38 0.66 -15.73
CA SER A 159 7.22 1.85 -15.70
C SER A 159 6.84 2.73 -14.51
N TYR A 160 7.82 3.12 -13.72
CA TYR A 160 7.68 4.02 -12.60
C TYR A 160 7.96 5.44 -13.05
N GLY A 161 7.39 6.40 -12.31
CA GLY A 161 7.45 7.78 -12.79
C GLY A 161 8.87 8.32 -12.70
N ASP A 162 9.74 7.68 -11.91
CA ASP A 162 11.18 8.03 -11.81
C ASP A 162 11.96 7.56 -13.03
N GLY A 163 11.25 7.05 -14.03
CA GLY A 163 11.78 6.52 -15.27
C GLY A 163 12.26 5.07 -15.13
N SER A 164 12.25 4.51 -13.92
CA SER A 164 12.60 3.11 -13.72
C SER A 164 11.53 2.20 -14.30
N THR A 165 11.90 0.97 -14.64
CA THR A 165 11.03 -0.01 -15.28
C THR A 165 11.35 -1.41 -14.77
N ALA A 166 10.34 -2.29 -14.76
CA ALA A 166 10.52 -3.73 -14.63
C ALA A 166 9.66 -4.44 -15.67
N SER A 167 10.11 -5.56 -16.22
CA SER A 167 9.33 -6.29 -17.22
C SER A 167 9.73 -7.76 -17.32
N GLY A 168 8.79 -8.62 -17.68
CA GLY A 168 9.04 -10.04 -17.83
C GLY A 168 7.82 -10.84 -18.30
N PRO A 169 7.98 -12.16 -18.41
CA PRO A 169 6.89 -13.07 -18.71
C PRO A 169 5.93 -13.19 -17.52
N ILE A 170 4.69 -13.60 -17.79
CA ILE A 170 3.71 -13.92 -16.74
C ILE A 170 3.79 -15.41 -16.40
N TYR A 171 3.80 -15.72 -15.11
CA TYR A 171 3.72 -17.07 -14.57
C TYR A 171 2.57 -17.15 -13.56
N ALA A 172 2.14 -18.38 -13.26
CA ALA A 172 1.39 -18.68 -12.06
C ALA A 172 2.15 -19.71 -11.24
N ASP A 173 2.10 -19.58 -9.92
CA ASP A 173 2.67 -20.56 -8.98
C ASP A 173 1.93 -20.50 -7.64
N THR A 174 2.31 -21.36 -6.70
CA THR A 174 1.87 -21.30 -5.31
C THR A 174 2.57 -20.15 -4.60
N VAL A 175 1.79 -19.23 -4.03
CA VAL A 175 2.30 -18.10 -3.23
C VAL A 175 1.85 -18.27 -1.79
N THR A 176 2.77 -18.13 -0.85
CA THR A 176 2.52 -18.28 0.59
C THR A 176 2.89 -17.00 1.33
N VAL A 177 1.97 -16.46 2.11
CA VAL A 177 2.19 -15.28 2.97
C VAL A 177 1.79 -15.64 4.38
N ALA A 178 2.75 -15.59 5.31
CA ALA A 178 2.60 -15.96 6.72
C ALA A 178 1.86 -17.30 6.97
N GLY A 179 2.09 -18.30 6.10
CA GLY A 179 1.47 -19.63 6.21
C GLY A 179 0.14 -19.79 5.48
N LEU A 180 -0.44 -18.72 4.93
CA LEU A 180 -1.56 -18.81 4.00
C LEU A 180 -1.04 -19.02 2.58
N SER A 181 -1.33 -20.20 2.01
CA SER A 181 -0.94 -20.55 0.64
C SER A 181 -2.11 -20.45 -0.34
N VAL A 182 -1.88 -19.77 -1.44
CA VAL A 182 -2.73 -19.69 -2.63
C VAL A 182 -2.08 -20.45 -3.76
N THR A 183 -2.80 -21.37 -4.41
CA THR A 183 -2.31 -22.04 -5.63
C THR A 183 -2.69 -21.23 -6.87
N GLY A 184 -1.84 -21.22 -7.89
CA GLY A 184 -2.14 -20.58 -9.17
C GLY A 184 -2.20 -19.05 -9.10
N GLN A 185 -1.51 -18.43 -8.15
CA GLN A 185 -1.38 -16.97 -8.08
C GLN A 185 -0.54 -16.49 -9.27
N TYR A 186 -1.10 -15.57 -10.05
CA TYR A 186 -0.39 -14.96 -11.16
C TYR A 186 0.60 -13.93 -10.65
N PHE A 187 1.79 -13.92 -11.26
CA PHE A 187 2.85 -12.95 -10.98
C PHE A 187 3.82 -12.86 -12.17
N SER A 188 4.73 -11.89 -12.13
CA SER A 188 5.80 -11.77 -13.11
C SER A 188 7.17 -12.01 -12.48
N PRO A 189 7.89 -13.10 -12.84
CA PRO A 189 9.33 -13.17 -12.63
C PRO A 189 10.03 -12.27 -13.66
N VAL A 190 10.29 -11.02 -13.30
CA VAL A 190 10.82 -10.00 -14.22
C VAL A 190 12.23 -10.35 -14.69
N THR A 191 12.48 -10.17 -15.98
CA THR A 191 13.78 -10.44 -16.62
C THR A 191 14.59 -9.18 -16.88
N SER A 192 13.98 -8.01 -16.68
CA SER A 192 14.62 -6.70 -16.82
C SER A 192 14.10 -5.78 -15.73
N GLU A 193 15.03 -5.09 -15.07
CA GLU A 193 14.81 -4.10 -14.02
C GLU A 193 15.79 -2.94 -14.19
N SER A 194 15.31 -1.71 -14.03
CA SER A 194 16.17 -0.53 -14.02
C SER A 194 17.13 -0.52 -12.84
N SER A 195 18.28 0.14 -12.98
CA SER A 195 19.35 0.12 -11.98
C SER A 195 18.94 0.69 -10.62
N SER A 196 17.93 1.56 -10.55
CA SER A 196 17.34 2.08 -9.31
C SER A 196 16.93 0.97 -8.34
N PHE A 197 16.42 -0.16 -8.86
CA PHE A 197 15.97 -1.27 -8.01
C PHE A 197 17.11 -1.92 -7.23
N SER A 198 18.37 -1.78 -7.68
CA SER A 198 19.49 -2.45 -6.99
C SER A 198 19.74 -1.95 -5.56
N SER A 199 19.34 -0.71 -5.27
CA SER A 199 19.34 -0.12 -3.92
C SER A 199 18.07 -0.42 -3.12
N ASP A 200 17.03 -0.92 -3.76
CA ASP A 200 15.78 -1.22 -3.07
C ASP A 200 15.99 -2.41 -2.15
N PRO A 201 15.57 -2.30 -0.88
CA PRO A 201 15.85 -3.34 0.08
C PRO A 201 14.77 -4.44 0.07
N SER A 202 13.70 -4.28 -0.71
CA SER A 202 12.75 -5.34 -1.07
C SER A 202 13.15 -5.99 -2.39
N ASP A 203 12.96 -7.30 -2.49
CA ASP A 203 13.17 -8.03 -3.74
C ASP A 203 12.07 -7.75 -4.78
N GLY A 204 10.90 -7.24 -4.39
CA GLY A 204 9.79 -7.00 -5.31
C GLY A 204 8.56 -6.41 -4.63
N ILE A 205 7.44 -6.33 -5.36
CA ILE A 205 6.21 -5.69 -4.90
C ILE A 205 5.02 -6.66 -5.03
N MET A 206 4.13 -6.63 -4.03
CA MET A 206 2.81 -7.25 -4.09
C MET A 206 1.74 -6.18 -3.94
N GLY A 207 0.97 -5.98 -5.01
CA GLY A 207 -0.20 -5.12 -4.99
C GLY A 207 -1.37 -5.66 -4.17
N LEU A 208 -2.00 -4.79 -3.40
CA LEU A 208 -3.17 -5.06 -2.53
C LEU A 208 -4.39 -4.17 -2.89
N ALA A 209 -4.41 -3.57 -4.07
CA ALA A 209 -5.60 -2.95 -4.65
C ALA A 209 -6.45 -4.01 -5.40
N PHE A 210 -7.18 -3.61 -6.43
CA PHE A 210 -8.17 -4.45 -7.10
C PHE A 210 -7.70 -4.99 -8.46
N SER A 211 -8.11 -6.19 -8.84
CA SER A 211 -7.78 -6.77 -10.16
C SER A 211 -8.19 -5.91 -11.36
N SER A 212 -9.12 -4.97 -11.19
CA SER A 212 -9.54 -4.01 -12.21
C SER A 212 -8.39 -3.12 -12.71
N ILE A 213 -7.38 -2.80 -11.89
CA ILE A 213 -6.21 -1.99 -12.28
C ILE A 213 -4.93 -2.81 -12.49
N SER A 214 -4.99 -4.14 -12.36
CA SER A 214 -3.87 -5.05 -12.62
C SER A 214 -3.40 -4.99 -14.08
N SER A 215 -2.09 -4.93 -14.30
CA SER A 215 -1.47 -5.02 -15.63
C SER A 215 -1.43 -6.45 -16.14
N ILE A 216 -1.31 -7.44 -15.22
CA ILE A 216 -1.36 -8.86 -15.54
C ILE A 216 -2.78 -9.29 -15.97
N GLY A 217 -3.82 -8.66 -15.44
CA GLY A 217 -5.21 -8.98 -15.77
C GLY A 217 -5.74 -10.25 -15.12
N ALA A 218 -5.21 -10.61 -13.94
CA ALA A 218 -5.61 -11.78 -13.17
C ALA A 218 -6.04 -11.38 -11.74
N PRO A 219 -6.70 -12.27 -10.98
CA PRO A 219 -7.07 -11.98 -9.60
C PRO A 219 -5.87 -11.69 -8.70
N THR A 220 -6.06 -10.78 -7.74
CA THR A 220 -5.06 -10.40 -6.73
C THR A 220 -4.87 -11.51 -5.69
N PHE A 221 -3.85 -11.37 -4.85
CA PHE A 221 -3.59 -12.34 -3.79
C PHE A 221 -4.73 -12.43 -2.78
N ILE A 222 -5.34 -11.30 -2.40
CA ILE A 222 -6.47 -11.26 -1.46
C ILE A 222 -7.72 -11.91 -2.08
N GLU A 223 -8.02 -11.60 -3.34
CA GLU A 223 -9.12 -12.21 -4.09
C GLU A 223 -8.95 -13.74 -4.19
N ASN A 224 -7.72 -14.22 -4.43
CA ASN A 224 -7.44 -15.65 -4.49
C ASN A 224 -7.46 -16.33 -3.11
N LEU A 225 -6.97 -15.68 -2.05
CA LEU A 225 -7.08 -16.21 -0.69
C LEU A 225 -8.54 -16.45 -0.32
N TYR A 226 -9.40 -15.48 -0.61
CA TYR A 226 -10.83 -15.59 -0.31
C TYR A 226 -11.52 -16.66 -1.16
N SER A 227 -11.31 -16.64 -2.48
CA SER A 227 -11.94 -17.63 -3.39
C SER A 227 -11.51 -19.07 -3.12
N GLN A 228 -10.30 -19.28 -2.58
CA GLN A 228 -9.79 -20.59 -2.18
C GLN A 228 -10.08 -20.97 -0.72
N GLY A 229 -10.93 -20.21 -0.02
CA GLY A 229 -11.35 -20.50 1.36
C GLY A 229 -10.20 -20.44 2.39
N LYS A 230 -9.16 -19.66 2.09
CA LYS A 230 -7.98 -19.49 2.96
C LYS A 230 -8.19 -18.40 4.00
N ILE A 231 -9.06 -17.44 3.74
CA ILE A 231 -9.51 -16.40 4.68
C ILE A 231 -11.03 -16.31 4.68
N SER A 232 -11.62 -15.89 5.80
CA SER A 232 -13.08 -15.79 5.97
C SER A 232 -13.72 -14.60 5.26
N SER A 233 -12.92 -13.56 4.96
CA SER A 233 -13.35 -12.35 4.26
C SER A 233 -12.16 -11.80 3.47
N PRO A 234 -12.34 -11.22 2.27
CA PRO A 234 -11.31 -10.48 1.54
C PRO A 234 -11.08 -9.12 2.21
N THR A 235 -10.54 -9.17 3.43
CA THR A 235 -10.29 -8.02 4.29
C THR A 235 -8.88 -8.12 4.82
N PHE A 236 -8.20 -6.99 4.95
CA PHE A 236 -6.91 -6.93 5.60
C PHE A 236 -6.71 -5.62 6.38
N GLY A 237 -5.89 -5.64 7.41
CA GLY A 237 -5.56 -4.51 8.26
C GLY A 237 -4.09 -4.12 8.15
N PHE A 238 -3.80 -2.84 8.34
CA PHE A 238 -2.45 -2.31 8.45
C PHE A 238 -2.27 -1.55 9.76
N ARG A 239 -1.19 -1.88 10.46
CA ARG A 239 -0.57 -1.04 11.49
C ARG A 239 0.80 -0.63 11.01
N LEU A 240 1.03 0.67 10.84
CA LEU A 240 2.33 1.20 10.45
C LEU A 240 2.94 1.94 11.63
N ALA A 241 4.08 1.49 12.13
CA ALA A 241 4.73 1.97 13.34
C ALA A 241 6.26 1.85 13.27
N SER A 242 6.97 2.44 14.22
CA SER A 242 8.41 2.20 14.37
C SER A 242 8.71 0.78 14.86
N SER A 243 7.78 0.17 15.59
CA SER A 243 7.85 -1.20 16.06
C SER A 243 6.44 -1.83 16.08
N GLY A 244 6.36 -3.13 15.85
CA GLY A 244 5.08 -3.85 15.86
C GLY A 244 4.15 -3.55 14.69
N SER A 245 4.71 -3.07 13.58
CA SER A 245 3.99 -2.88 12.32
C SER A 245 3.54 -4.20 11.74
N GLU A 246 2.41 -4.19 11.07
CA GLU A 246 1.80 -5.41 10.57
C GLU A 246 0.94 -5.21 9.32
N LEU A 247 0.85 -6.29 8.55
CA LEU A 247 -0.27 -6.58 7.66
C LEU A 247 -1.04 -7.77 8.25
N TYR A 248 -2.34 -7.58 8.49
CA TYR A 248 -3.22 -8.60 9.05
C TYR A 248 -4.19 -9.11 7.98
N LEU A 249 -4.16 -10.40 7.65
CA LEU A 249 -4.98 -10.96 6.57
C LEU A 249 -6.25 -11.62 7.10
N GLY A 250 -7.36 -11.45 6.40
CA GLY A 250 -8.66 -12.07 6.69
C GLY A 250 -9.54 -11.30 7.67
N GLY A 251 -9.14 -10.10 8.11
CA GLY A 251 -9.89 -9.30 9.07
C GLY A 251 -9.12 -8.07 9.56
N ALA A 252 -9.31 -7.74 10.83
CA ALA A 252 -8.63 -6.66 11.55
C ALA A 252 -8.15 -7.19 12.92
N ASP A 253 -6.93 -6.84 13.31
CA ASP A 253 -6.37 -7.20 14.62
C ASP A 253 -6.91 -6.26 15.71
N THR A 254 -7.83 -6.76 16.50
CA THR A 254 -8.43 -6.01 17.63
C THR A 254 -7.43 -5.65 18.72
N ALA A 255 -6.24 -6.26 18.76
CA ALA A 255 -5.18 -5.89 19.70
C ALA A 255 -4.39 -4.64 19.26
N LYS A 256 -4.54 -4.20 18.01
CA LYS A 256 -3.76 -3.10 17.41
C LYS A 256 -4.53 -1.79 17.30
N TYR A 257 -5.79 -1.75 17.74
CA TYR A 257 -6.59 -0.55 17.79
C TYR A 257 -7.56 -0.54 18.96
N THR A 258 -8.07 0.65 19.29
CA THR A 258 -9.08 0.85 20.32
C THR A 258 -10.32 1.55 19.76
N GLY A 259 -11.45 1.34 20.45
CA GLY A 259 -12.74 1.87 20.04
C GLY A 259 -13.27 1.23 18.76
N SER A 260 -14.22 1.91 18.12
CA SER A 260 -14.85 1.42 16.89
C SER A 260 -14.04 1.80 15.64
N ILE A 261 -14.17 0.97 14.59
CA ILE A 261 -13.70 1.29 13.24
C ILE A 261 -14.69 2.27 12.61
N THR A 262 -14.17 3.38 12.09
CA THR A 262 -14.94 4.34 11.28
C THR A 262 -14.85 3.96 9.83
N TRP A 263 -15.94 3.43 9.29
CA TRP A 263 -16.02 2.98 7.91
C TRP A 263 -16.36 4.13 6.96
N SER A 264 -15.72 4.12 5.80
CA SER A 264 -15.97 5.01 4.69
C SER A 264 -16.11 4.19 3.41
N ALA A 265 -17.23 4.36 2.72
CA ALA A 265 -17.54 3.61 1.51
C ALA A 265 -16.55 3.96 0.37
N LEU A 266 -16.22 2.97 -0.45
CA LEU A 266 -15.49 3.19 -1.68
C LEU A 266 -16.43 3.70 -2.77
N THR A 267 -15.89 4.51 -3.67
CA THR A 267 -16.62 4.98 -4.85
C THR A 267 -16.50 4.01 -6.03
N SER A 268 -15.42 3.22 -6.10
CA SER A 268 -15.21 2.15 -7.08
C SER A 268 -14.17 1.14 -6.57
N LYS A 269 -14.25 -0.11 -7.06
CA LYS A 269 -13.22 -1.14 -6.82
C LYS A 269 -12.07 -1.02 -7.83
N THR A 270 -11.40 0.13 -7.82
CA THR A 270 -10.20 0.39 -8.65
C THR A 270 -8.99 0.65 -7.79
N TYR A 271 -9.08 1.68 -6.94
CA TYR A 271 -8.20 1.92 -5.81
C TYR A 271 -9.04 1.94 -4.53
N TRP A 272 -8.40 2.03 -3.36
CA TRP A 272 -9.05 2.30 -2.08
C TRP A 272 -9.48 3.77 -1.99
N LEU A 273 -10.32 4.19 -2.95
CA LEU A 273 -10.81 5.54 -3.18
C LEU A 273 -12.10 5.76 -2.40
N THR A 274 -12.06 6.70 -1.46
CA THR A 274 -13.18 7.11 -0.62
C THR A 274 -13.33 8.63 -0.62
N THR A 275 -14.17 9.18 0.26
CA THR A 275 -14.30 10.63 0.46
C THR A 275 -13.93 11.02 1.88
N GLY A 276 -13.33 12.20 2.04
CA GLY A 276 -12.91 12.72 3.33
C GLY A 276 -12.51 14.19 3.24
N SER A 277 -12.00 14.72 4.34
CA SER A 277 -11.46 16.08 4.38
C SER A 277 -10.15 16.15 5.17
N SER A 278 -9.31 17.12 4.85
CA SER A 278 -8.09 17.45 5.59
C SER A 278 -8.21 18.86 6.15
N SER A 279 -7.83 19.06 7.40
CA SER A 279 -7.96 20.34 8.12
C SER A 279 -6.64 20.81 8.70
N VAL A 280 -6.48 22.14 8.77
CA VAL A 280 -5.45 22.84 9.57
C VAL A 280 -6.16 23.45 10.78
N GLY A 281 -5.88 22.91 11.97
CA GLY A 281 -6.64 23.22 13.18
C GLY A 281 -8.13 22.89 13.03
N SER A 282 -8.98 23.90 13.11
CA SER A 282 -10.44 23.80 12.89
C SER A 282 -10.87 24.07 11.45
N THR A 283 -9.97 24.54 10.58
CA THR A 283 -10.32 24.99 9.23
C THR A 283 -10.14 23.85 8.24
N VAL A 284 -11.22 23.48 7.54
CA VAL A 284 -11.16 22.50 6.45
C VAL A 284 -10.34 23.07 5.29
N GLY A 285 -9.24 22.41 4.99
CA GLY A 285 -8.29 22.79 3.95
C GLY A 285 -8.60 22.18 2.59
N TYR A 286 -9.05 20.93 2.60
CA TYR A 286 -9.46 20.13 1.45
C TYR A 286 -10.64 19.24 1.83
N SER A 287 -11.58 19.04 0.92
CA SER A 287 -12.69 18.09 1.06
C SER A 287 -12.95 17.49 -0.30
N GLY A 288 -12.95 16.17 -0.41
CA GLY A 288 -13.08 15.50 -1.70
C GLY A 288 -12.68 14.04 -1.65
N ALA A 289 -12.30 13.53 -2.81
CA ALA A 289 -11.93 12.13 -2.96
C ALA A 289 -10.52 11.86 -2.41
N MET A 290 -10.33 10.71 -1.76
CA MET A 290 -9.07 10.33 -1.12
C MET A 290 -8.75 8.88 -1.40
N ILE A 291 -7.54 8.59 -1.86
CA ILE A 291 -7.03 7.23 -2.12
C ILE A 291 -6.09 6.85 -0.99
N ILE A 292 -6.41 5.77 -0.28
CA ILE A 292 -5.59 5.31 0.85
C ILE A 292 -4.53 4.33 0.33
N ASP A 293 -3.25 4.70 0.46
CA ASP A 293 -2.16 4.08 -0.32
C ASP A 293 -0.88 3.86 0.52
N SER A 294 -0.67 2.64 1.00
CA SER A 294 0.53 2.24 1.78
C SER A 294 1.82 2.28 0.97
N GLY A 295 1.75 2.20 -0.36
CA GLY A 295 2.94 2.31 -1.21
C GLY A 295 3.27 3.76 -1.55
N THR A 296 2.69 4.74 -0.86
CA THR A 296 2.99 6.16 -0.97
C THR A 296 3.38 6.68 0.40
N THR A 297 4.52 7.38 0.50
CA THR A 297 5.00 7.92 1.79
C THR A 297 4.25 9.20 2.19
N LEU A 298 4.00 10.07 1.21
CA LEU A 298 3.48 11.42 1.40
C LEU A 298 1.95 11.51 1.31
N VAL A 299 1.41 12.70 1.56
CA VAL A 299 0.08 13.06 1.07
C VAL A 299 0.27 13.85 -0.22
N VAL A 300 -0.28 13.36 -1.33
CA VAL A 300 -0.07 13.95 -2.66
C VAL A 300 -1.40 14.41 -3.23
N GLY A 301 -1.47 15.63 -3.76
CA GLY A 301 -2.68 16.13 -4.39
C GLY A 301 -2.40 17.07 -5.56
N PRO A 302 -3.46 17.50 -6.27
CA PRO A 302 -3.36 18.49 -7.34
C PRO A 302 -2.75 19.79 -6.81
N THR A 303 -1.79 20.36 -7.55
CA THR A 303 -1.05 21.58 -7.16
C THR A 303 -1.94 22.72 -6.67
N SER A 304 -3.07 22.98 -7.34
CA SER A 304 -4.01 24.05 -6.95
C SER A 304 -4.66 23.79 -5.59
N SER A 305 -5.17 22.57 -5.38
CA SER A 305 -5.81 22.18 -4.12
C SER A 305 -4.83 22.18 -2.94
N VAL A 306 -3.59 21.70 -3.16
CA VAL A 306 -2.55 21.68 -2.13
C VAL A 306 -2.07 23.10 -1.81
N LYS A 307 -1.90 23.96 -2.81
CA LYS A 307 -1.60 25.39 -2.60
C LYS A 307 -2.68 26.06 -1.75
N ALA A 308 -3.95 25.80 -2.03
CA ALA A 308 -5.08 26.34 -1.27
C ALA A 308 -5.17 25.78 0.16
N TRP A 309 -4.67 24.56 0.40
CA TRP A 309 -4.54 23.99 1.73
C TRP A 309 -3.42 24.69 2.52
N TRP A 310 -2.23 24.83 1.92
CA TRP A 310 -1.06 25.47 2.55
C TRP A 310 -1.29 26.96 2.85
N ALA A 311 -2.08 27.67 2.05
CA ALA A 311 -2.49 29.05 2.34
C ALA A 311 -3.19 29.23 3.70
N LYS A 312 -3.66 28.13 4.33
CA LYS A 312 -4.28 28.13 5.67
C LYS A 312 -3.29 27.86 6.80
N VAL A 313 -2.04 27.53 6.49
CA VAL A 313 -0.96 27.28 7.45
C VAL A 313 -0.19 28.59 7.70
N PRO A 314 -0.25 29.16 8.93
CA PRO A 314 0.50 30.37 9.26
C PRO A 314 2.00 30.18 9.07
N GLY A 315 2.66 31.17 8.47
CA GLY A 315 4.10 31.14 8.23
C GLY A 315 4.56 30.14 7.17
N SER A 316 3.63 29.51 6.43
CA SER A 316 4.02 28.59 5.37
C SER A 316 4.58 29.31 4.14
N GLY A 317 5.46 28.61 3.43
CA GLY A 317 6.07 29.08 2.18
C GLY A 317 6.28 27.94 1.20
N THR A 318 6.63 28.26 -0.04
CA THR A 318 7.05 27.23 -1.01
C THR A 318 8.48 26.80 -0.71
N CYS A 319 8.76 25.50 -0.80
CA CYS A 319 10.15 25.01 -0.81
C CYS A 319 10.76 25.20 -2.19
N SER A 320 11.96 25.78 -2.26
CA SER A 320 12.72 25.88 -3.52
C SER A 320 13.08 24.49 -4.06
N THR A 321 13.08 24.33 -5.38
CA THR A 321 13.56 23.10 -6.04
C THR A 321 15.03 22.81 -5.77
N SER A 322 15.83 23.84 -5.44
CA SER A 322 17.23 23.67 -5.03
C SER A 322 17.38 22.95 -3.68
N VAL A 323 16.34 22.98 -2.84
CA VAL A 323 16.33 22.31 -1.52
C VAL A 323 15.52 21.02 -1.59
N CYS A 324 14.30 21.08 -2.11
CA CYS A 324 13.38 19.93 -2.12
C CYS A 324 13.44 19.07 -3.39
N GLY A 325 14.32 19.39 -4.35
CA GLY A 325 14.52 18.65 -5.60
C GLY A 325 13.34 18.66 -6.59
N ALA A 326 12.14 19.03 -6.15
CA ALA A 326 10.95 19.14 -6.98
C ALA A 326 10.04 20.29 -6.53
N SER A 327 9.21 20.78 -7.45
CA SER A 327 8.19 21.78 -7.13
C SER A 327 7.05 21.16 -6.34
N GLY A 328 6.31 21.99 -5.60
CA GLY A 328 5.07 21.58 -4.93
C GLY A 328 5.23 21.17 -3.48
N TYR A 329 6.47 21.14 -2.98
CA TYR A 329 6.78 21.08 -1.56
C TYR A 329 6.61 22.46 -0.92
N TYR A 330 6.22 22.44 0.35
CA TYR A 330 5.98 23.62 1.15
C TYR A 330 6.68 23.48 2.49
N THR A 331 6.95 24.61 3.10
CA THR A 331 7.64 24.73 4.38
C THR A 331 6.76 25.39 5.42
N TYR A 332 7.13 25.25 6.70
CA TYR A 332 6.56 25.96 7.83
C TYR A 332 7.63 26.20 8.91
N PRO A 333 7.42 27.14 9.86
CA PRO A 333 8.36 27.37 10.94
C PRO A 333 8.43 26.14 11.86
N CYS A 334 9.61 25.54 12.04
CA CYS A 334 9.76 24.33 12.85
C CYS A 334 9.26 24.50 14.29
N ALA A 335 9.38 25.72 14.84
CA ALA A 335 8.91 26.07 16.18
C ALA A 335 7.38 26.14 16.30
N SER A 336 6.62 26.05 15.20
CA SER A 336 5.16 26.16 15.19
C SER A 336 4.55 25.21 14.15
N PRO A 337 4.65 23.88 14.36
CA PRO A 337 4.09 22.90 13.44
C PRO A 337 2.57 23.05 13.34
N PRO A 338 1.98 22.94 12.13
CA PRO A 338 0.53 23.01 11.98
C PRO A 338 -0.15 21.80 12.63
N SER A 339 -1.31 22.03 13.24
CA SER A 339 -2.20 20.93 13.66
C SER A 339 -2.93 20.39 12.43
N VAL A 340 -2.54 19.20 11.97
CA VAL A 340 -3.11 18.55 10.78
C VAL A 340 -4.00 17.39 11.19
N SER A 341 -5.16 17.27 10.56
CA SER A 341 -6.04 16.11 10.75
C SER A 341 -6.81 15.75 9.48
N PHE A 342 -7.14 14.48 9.35
CA PHE A 342 -8.05 13.97 8.35
C PHE A 342 -9.38 13.60 8.98
N THR A 343 -10.49 13.80 8.28
CA THR A 343 -11.82 13.44 8.76
C THR A 343 -12.49 12.52 7.76
N PHE A 344 -12.92 11.35 8.24
CA PHE A 344 -13.65 10.36 7.48
C PHE A 344 -14.94 10.05 8.21
N ASN A 345 -16.07 10.11 7.49
CA ASN A 345 -17.40 9.84 8.04
C ASN A 345 -17.66 10.53 9.40
N GLY A 346 -17.28 11.80 9.50
CA GLY A 346 -17.46 12.64 10.70
C GLY A 346 -16.43 12.47 11.82
N ARG A 347 -15.59 11.42 11.81
CA ARG A 347 -14.54 11.24 12.82
C ARG A 347 -13.22 11.84 12.37
N LYS A 348 -12.61 12.65 13.24
CA LYS A 348 -11.31 13.28 13.04
C LYS A 348 -10.17 12.37 13.52
N PHE A 349 -9.12 12.29 12.72
CA PHE A 349 -7.89 11.55 12.95
C PHE A 349 -6.70 12.51 12.83
N PRO A 350 -6.03 12.87 13.94
CA PRO A 350 -4.87 13.76 13.90
C PRO A 350 -3.65 13.08 13.29
N VAL A 351 -2.80 13.87 12.64
CA VAL A 351 -1.46 13.46 12.18
C VAL A 351 -0.44 14.07 13.14
N SER A 352 0.49 13.26 13.66
CA SER A 352 1.53 13.74 14.55
C SER A 352 2.44 14.75 13.82
N SER A 353 2.96 15.74 14.57
CA SER A 353 3.91 16.71 14.00
C SER A 353 5.20 16.03 13.52
N THR A 354 5.60 14.91 14.15
CA THR A 354 6.73 14.08 13.73
C THR A 354 6.51 13.45 12.37
N ASP A 355 5.33 12.88 12.12
CA ASP A 355 5.04 12.26 10.82
C ASP A 355 4.74 13.29 9.72
N PHE A 356 4.32 14.50 10.10
CA PHE A 356 4.12 15.60 9.17
C PHE A 356 5.43 16.30 8.75
N ASN A 357 6.47 16.21 9.57
CA ASN A 357 7.77 16.84 9.33
C ASN A 357 8.69 15.91 8.50
N LEU A 358 9.03 16.32 7.29
CA LEU A 358 9.95 15.56 6.43
C LEU A 358 11.43 15.84 6.73
N GLY A 359 11.73 16.87 7.53
CA GLY A 359 13.08 17.37 7.81
C GLY A 359 13.18 18.88 7.69
N THR A 360 14.34 19.43 8.02
CA THR A 360 14.64 20.86 7.93
C THR A 360 15.20 21.22 6.56
N THR A 361 15.06 22.49 6.14
CA THR A 361 15.65 22.97 4.87
C THR A 361 17.16 23.08 4.91
N ASP A 362 17.73 23.20 6.11
CA ASP A 362 19.15 23.35 6.39
C ASP A 362 19.44 23.03 7.88
N ASN A 363 20.70 23.15 8.28
CA ASN A 363 21.16 22.88 9.64
C ASN A 363 20.74 23.93 10.69
N SER A 364 20.14 25.06 10.29
CA SER A 364 19.66 26.07 11.26
C SER A 364 18.45 25.57 12.06
N GLY A 365 17.70 24.61 11.50
CA GLY A 365 16.49 24.08 12.12
C GLY A 365 15.33 25.06 12.20
N ALA A 366 15.39 26.21 11.53
CA ALA A 366 14.33 27.23 11.59
C ALA A 366 13.10 26.85 10.75
N THR A 367 13.32 26.21 9.60
CA THR A 367 12.28 25.94 8.60
C THR A 367 12.20 24.44 8.31
N CYS A 368 10.98 23.89 8.38
CA CYS A 368 10.68 22.47 8.20
C CYS A 368 9.89 22.26 6.92
N VAL A 369 10.09 21.12 6.25
CA VAL A 369 9.33 20.73 5.04
C VAL A 369 8.16 19.85 5.46
N GLY A 370 6.95 20.17 4.98
CA GLY A 370 5.74 19.41 5.30
C GLY A 370 5.46 18.25 4.34
N ALA A 371 4.72 17.26 4.84
CA ALA A 371 4.42 16.02 4.14
C ALA A 371 3.27 16.06 3.11
N ILE A 372 2.61 17.22 2.92
CA ILE A 372 1.59 17.41 1.88
C ILE A 372 2.21 18.12 0.68
N VAL A 373 2.28 17.43 -0.46
CA VAL A 373 2.94 17.88 -1.70
C VAL A 373 1.95 18.02 -2.85
N GLY A 374 2.08 19.11 -3.61
CA GLY A 374 1.21 19.43 -4.73
C GLY A 374 1.87 19.13 -6.07
N THR A 375 1.32 18.23 -6.87
CA THR A 375 1.90 17.89 -8.18
C THR A 375 0.86 17.78 -9.29
N SER A 376 1.33 17.73 -10.53
CA SER A 376 0.53 17.35 -11.70
C SER A 376 0.83 15.89 -12.08
N GLY A 377 0.07 15.28 -12.99
CA GLY A 377 0.30 13.87 -13.37
C GLY A 377 -0.17 12.86 -12.31
N VAL A 378 -1.03 13.31 -11.41
CA VAL A 378 -1.79 12.52 -10.43
C VAL A 378 -3.29 12.80 -10.68
N PRO A 379 -4.23 12.03 -10.10
CA PRO A 379 -5.65 12.32 -10.24
C PRO A 379 -5.96 13.77 -9.87
N ASP A 380 -6.60 14.52 -10.77
CA ASP A 380 -6.88 15.95 -10.58
C ASP A 380 -8.00 16.24 -9.57
N ASN A 381 -8.75 15.21 -9.18
CA ASN A 381 -9.91 15.30 -8.30
C ASN A 381 -9.77 14.50 -6.99
N ALA A 382 -8.61 13.90 -6.74
CA ALA A 382 -8.37 13.10 -5.54
C ALA A 382 -7.03 13.43 -4.89
N TRP A 383 -6.99 13.34 -3.56
CA TRP A 383 -5.75 13.27 -2.80
C TRP A 383 -5.34 11.82 -2.59
N ILE A 384 -4.05 11.56 -2.61
CA ILE A 384 -3.45 10.26 -2.29
C ILE A 384 -2.91 10.40 -0.88
N VAL A 385 -3.37 9.55 0.02
CA VAL A 385 -3.16 9.64 1.45
C VAL A 385 -2.37 8.42 1.89
N GLY A 386 -1.07 8.61 2.03
CA GLY A 386 -0.12 7.53 2.33
C GLY A 386 0.33 7.45 3.77
N ASP A 387 1.56 6.98 3.99
CA ASP A 387 2.15 6.66 5.29
C ASP A 387 2.13 7.81 6.29
N THR A 388 2.28 9.05 5.81
CA THR A 388 2.13 10.26 6.64
C THR A 388 0.86 10.20 7.49
N PHE A 389 -0.24 9.74 6.90
CA PHE A 389 -1.49 9.50 7.62
C PHE A 389 -1.53 8.10 8.25
N MET A 390 -1.22 7.05 7.48
CA MET A 390 -1.41 5.66 7.91
C MET A 390 -0.54 5.26 9.12
N LYS A 391 0.56 5.95 9.42
CA LYS A 391 1.33 5.76 10.67
C LYS A 391 0.57 6.16 11.94
N ASN A 392 -0.42 7.04 11.80
CA ASN A 392 -1.22 7.62 12.89
C ASN A 392 -2.57 6.91 13.09
N VAL A 393 -2.92 5.95 12.23
CA VAL A 393 -4.21 5.27 12.25
C VAL A 393 -4.07 3.77 11.99
N TYR A 394 -4.89 2.96 12.66
CA TYR A 394 -5.08 1.58 12.21
C TYR A 394 -6.04 1.59 11.02
N THR A 395 -5.63 1.02 9.89
CA THR A 395 -6.38 1.09 8.63
C THR A 395 -6.85 -0.30 8.22
N VAL A 396 -8.13 -0.43 7.88
CA VAL A 396 -8.74 -1.71 7.46
C VAL A 396 -9.31 -1.58 6.06
N PHE A 397 -8.97 -2.52 5.19
CA PHE A 397 -9.37 -2.58 3.80
C PHE A 397 -10.33 -3.74 3.61
N ASP A 398 -11.59 -3.45 3.30
CA ASP A 398 -12.68 -4.44 3.24
C ASP A 398 -13.25 -4.50 1.82
N GLU A 399 -12.72 -5.43 1.02
CA GLU A 399 -13.15 -5.59 -0.38
C GLU A 399 -14.57 -6.14 -0.48
N ALA A 400 -15.00 -6.98 0.47
CA ALA A 400 -16.33 -7.57 0.48
C ALA A 400 -17.41 -6.50 0.54
N ASN A 401 -17.22 -5.53 1.44
CA ASN A 401 -18.18 -4.45 1.66
C ASN A 401 -17.84 -3.16 0.91
N SER A 402 -16.81 -3.16 0.07
CA SER A 402 -16.34 -1.99 -0.70
C SER A 402 -16.15 -0.77 0.20
N ARG A 403 -15.34 -0.89 1.24
CA ARG A 403 -15.09 0.18 2.21
C ARG A 403 -13.68 0.15 2.77
N VAL A 404 -13.23 1.28 3.28
CA VAL A 404 -12.01 1.43 4.09
C VAL A 404 -12.40 1.89 5.49
N GLY A 405 -11.70 1.39 6.50
CA GLY A 405 -11.98 1.61 7.91
C GLY A 405 -10.79 2.25 8.61
N PHE A 406 -11.06 3.14 9.56
CA PHE A 406 -10.05 3.85 10.33
C PHE A 406 -10.33 3.76 11.83
N ALA A 407 -9.33 3.40 12.63
CA ALA A 407 -9.43 3.32 14.08
C ALA A 407 -8.21 3.94 14.76
N THR A 408 -8.36 4.27 16.05
CA THR A 408 -7.27 4.78 16.87
C THR A 408 -6.29 3.63 17.14
N PRO A 409 -5.02 3.72 16.71
CA PRO A 409 -4.08 2.64 16.89
C PRO A 409 -3.66 2.51 18.36
N VAL A 410 -3.22 1.31 18.74
CA VAL A 410 -2.52 1.05 20.02
C VAL A 410 -1.03 1.27 19.86
#